data_AF-A0A929V305-F1
#
_entry.id   AF-A0A929V305-F1
#
_cell.length_a   1.000
_cell.length_b   1.000
_cell.length_c   1.000
_cell.angle_alpha   90.00
_cell.angle_beta   90.00
_cell.angle_gamma   90.00
#
_symmetry.space_group_name_H-M   'P 1'
#
loop_
_entity.id
_entity.type
_entity.pdbx_description
1 polymer ?
#
loop_
_entity_poly.entity_id
_entity_poly.type
_entity_poly.pdbx_seq_one_letter_code
_entity_poly.pdbx_strand_id
1 'polypeptide(L)'
;MEDYINFIDDLSQNANIMDKSFYVVIPYYPAGEGTIIDQSKGFFTKLFAPKNTNTVTKISKETYERAREEIRNRADTILNGLMQIGVRAVQLKTKELGTLYYNMYNPDTAVREPLGDFNNVTSTFVRKGEGAVPTSTAYHKGDF
;
A
#
# COMPACT_ATOMS: atom_id res chain seq x y z
N MET A 1 -46.70 22.07 21.34
CA MET A 1 -46.42 20.62 21.33
C MET A 1 -46.13 20.17 19.90
N GLU A 2 -46.93 20.63 18.93
CA GLU A 2 -46.66 20.49 17.49
C GLU A 2 -45.31 21.08 17.06
N ASP A 3 -44.91 22.26 17.55
CA ASP A 3 -43.61 22.86 17.18
C ASP A 3 -42.39 22.03 17.62
N TYR A 4 -42.49 21.32 18.76
CA TYR A 4 -41.42 20.43 19.22
C TYR A 4 -41.37 19.16 18.37
N ILE A 5 -42.53 18.62 17.98
CA ILE A 5 -42.63 17.45 17.09
C ILE A 5 -42.06 17.81 15.71
N ASN A 6 -42.40 18.98 15.15
CA ASN A 6 -41.88 19.46 13.88
C ASN A 6 -40.37 19.73 13.94
N PHE A 7 -39.85 20.29 15.03
CA PHE A 7 -38.41 20.50 15.23
C PHE A 7 -37.62 19.18 15.33
N ILE A 8 -38.18 18.17 16.00
CA ILE A 8 -37.57 16.84 16.09
C ILE A 8 -37.65 16.10 14.75
N ASP A 9 -38.75 16.25 14.00
CA ASP A 9 -38.89 15.69 12.67
C ASP A 9 -37.89 16.34 11.69
N ASP A 10 -37.79 17.66 11.68
CA ASP A 10 -36.80 18.42 10.90
C ASP A 10 -35.35 18.06 11.29
N LEU A 11 -35.05 17.91 12.58
CA LEU A 11 -33.73 17.44 13.03
C LEU A 11 -33.45 16.01 12.57
N SER A 12 -34.45 15.12 12.62
CA SER A 12 -34.29 13.73 12.21
C SER A 12 -34.12 13.59 10.69
N GLN A 13 -34.74 14.45 9.90
CA GLN A 13 -34.62 14.51 8.45
C GLN A 13 -33.29 15.14 8.01
N ASN A 14 -32.78 16.14 8.75
CA ASN A 14 -31.51 16.80 8.45
C ASN A 14 -30.29 16.06 9.00
N ALA A 15 -30.47 15.14 9.95
CA ALA A 15 -29.40 14.33 10.51
C ALA A 15 -29.27 12.96 9.84
N ASN A 16 -29.34 12.90 8.50
CA ASN A 16 -28.78 11.75 7.78
C ASN A 16 -27.25 11.87 7.77
N ILE A 17 -26.63 11.69 8.94
CA ILE A 17 -25.18 11.59 9.08
C ILE A 17 -24.80 10.19 8.60
N MET A 18 -24.73 10.04 7.28
CA MET A 18 -24.05 8.91 6.68
C MET A 18 -22.56 9.08 6.97
N ASP A 19 -21.98 8.12 7.71
CA ASP A 19 -20.54 8.03 7.90
C ASP A 19 -19.86 7.87 6.53
N LYS A 20 -19.27 8.96 6.03
CA LYS A 20 -18.48 8.96 4.79
C LYS A 20 -17.01 8.84 5.12
N SER A 21 -16.44 7.70 4.77
CA SER A 21 -14.99 7.50 4.82
C SER A 21 -14.32 8.03 3.56
N PHE A 22 -13.27 8.83 3.73
CA PHE A 22 -12.42 9.31 2.64
C PHE A 22 -11.07 8.60 2.69
N TYR A 23 -10.53 8.24 1.53
CA TYR A 23 -9.26 7.54 1.41
C TYR A 23 -8.27 8.39 0.62
N VAL A 24 -7.02 8.45 1.09
CA VAL A 24 -5.92 9.14 0.42
C VAL A 24 -4.89 8.11 -0.03
N VAL A 25 -4.57 8.10 -1.33
CA VAL A 25 -3.54 7.23 -1.90
C VAL A 25 -2.23 8.00 -1.98
N ILE A 26 -1.17 7.47 -1.37
CA ILE A 26 0.16 8.07 -1.37
C ILE A 26 1.03 7.27 -2.35
N PRO A 27 1.31 7.80 -3.56
CA PRO A 27 2.14 7.09 -4.51
C PRO A 27 3.60 7.07 -4.07
N TYR A 28 4.24 5.92 -4.28
CA TYR A 28 5.67 5.75 -4.11
C TYR A 28 6.24 4.98 -5.29
N TYR A 29 7.23 5.58 -5.95
CA TYR A 29 7.93 4.98 -7.07
C TYR A 29 9.41 4.89 -6.65
N PRO A 30 9.91 3.69 -6.33
CA PRO A 30 11.31 3.52 -5.99
C PRO A 30 12.17 3.91 -7.19
N ALA A 31 13.15 4.79 -6.98
CA ALA A 31 14.14 5.10 -8.00
C ALA A 31 14.94 3.84 -8.33
N GLY A 32 14.70 3.25 -9.49
CA GLY A 32 15.36 2.01 -9.93
C GLY A 32 14.51 1.11 -10.83
N GLU A 33 13.19 1.31 -10.88
CA GLU A 33 12.32 0.54 -11.75
C GLU A 33 11.92 1.36 -12.99
N GLY A 34 12.78 1.30 -14.02
CA GLY A 34 12.42 1.63 -15.39
C GLY A 34 12.44 3.12 -15.75
N THR A 35 13.62 3.74 -15.73
CA THR A 35 13.85 4.75 -16.77
C THR A 35 13.80 4.04 -18.13
N ILE A 36 13.21 4.68 -19.14
CA ILE A 36 13.00 4.16 -20.51
C ILE A 36 14.28 3.55 -21.13
N ILE A 37 15.45 3.88 -20.57
CA ILE A 37 16.78 3.47 -20.98
C ILE A 37 17.10 2.00 -20.63
N ASP A 38 16.51 1.41 -19.58
CA ASP A 38 16.76 0.00 -19.22
C ASP A 38 15.83 -0.99 -19.96
N GLN A 39 14.68 -0.52 -20.45
CA GLN A 39 13.80 -1.34 -21.28
C GLN A 39 14.46 -1.70 -22.62
N SER A 40 15.16 -0.76 -23.25
CA SER A 40 15.84 -0.99 -24.54
C SER A 40 16.99 -1.99 -24.44
N LYS A 41 17.74 -2.00 -23.33
CA LYS A 41 18.77 -3.02 -23.05
C LYS A 41 18.16 -4.41 -22.86
N GLY A 42 17.00 -4.50 -22.22
CA GLY A 42 16.28 -5.76 -21.99
C GLY A 42 15.77 -6.45 -23.27
N PHE A 43 15.44 -5.70 -24.33
CA PHE A 43 14.95 -6.29 -25.59
C PHE A 43 16.04 -7.07 -26.35
N PHE A 44 17.26 -6.54 -26.43
CA PHE A 44 18.37 -7.24 -27.09
C PHE A 44 18.85 -8.45 -26.28
N THR A 45 18.91 -8.35 -24.95
CA THR A 45 19.31 -9.48 -24.09
C THR A 45 18.28 -10.62 -24.10
N LYS A 46 16.98 -10.33 -24.20
CA LYS A 46 15.92 -11.35 -24.29
C LYS A 46 15.94 -12.17 -25.59
N LEU A 47 16.52 -11.64 -26.67
CA LEU A 47 16.61 -12.35 -27.95
C LEU A 47 17.75 -13.38 -27.97
N PHE A 48 18.78 -13.20 -27.13
CA PHE A 48 19.96 -14.07 -27.05
C PHE A 48 20.06 -14.89 -25.75
N ALA A 49 19.12 -14.73 -24.81
CA ALA A 49 19.14 -15.46 -23.54
C ALA A 49 18.40 -16.81 -23.63
N PRO A 50 18.98 -17.91 -23.08
CA PRO A 50 18.29 -19.19 -22.98
C PRO A 50 17.03 -19.08 -22.10
N LYS A 51 15.97 -19.76 -22.53
CA LYS A 51 14.56 -19.64 -22.11
C LYS A 51 14.23 -20.04 -20.65
N ASN A 52 15.18 -19.94 -19.72
CA ASN A 52 15.07 -20.44 -18.33
C ASN A 52 15.55 -19.43 -17.28
N THR A 53 15.04 -18.20 -17.31
CA THR A 53 15.24 -17.30 -16.16
C THR A 53 13.90 -16.75 -15.72
N ASN A 54 13.21 -17.49 -14.85
CA ASN A 54 12.33 -16.88 -13.87
C ASN A 54 13.19 -15.98 -12.99
N THR A 55 13.47 -14.77 -13.46
CA THR A 55 14.18 -13.74 -12.71
C THR A 55 13.27 -13.32 -11.57
N VAL A 56 13.36 -14.02 -10.44
CA VAL A 56 12.84 -13.55 -9.18
C VAL A 56 13.50 -12.19 -8.93
N THR A 57 12.74 -11.11 -8.98
CA THR A 57 13.24 -9.76 -8.70
C THR A 57 13.79 -9.74 -7.28
N LYS A 58 15.11 -9.76 -7.16
CA LYS A 58 15.80 -9.72 -5.86
C LYS A 58 15.92 -8.26 -5.43
N ILE A 59 15.11 -7.85 -4.48
CA ILE A 59 15.22 -6.52 -3.86
C ILE A 59 16.26 -6.62 -2.74
N SER A 60 17.24 -5.70 -2.74
CA SER A 60 18.21 -5.64 -1.64
C SER A 60 17.51 -5.16 -0.36
N LYS A 61 17.95 -5.66 0.80
CA LYS A 61 17.40 -5.20 2.09
C LYS A 61 17.55 -3.70 2.26
N GLU A 62 18.68 -3.13 1.84
CA GLU A 62 18.94 -1.70 1.95
C GLU A 62 17.94 -0.88 1.12
N THR A 63 17.68 -1.28 -0.13
CA THR A 63 16.69 -0.65 -0.99
C THR A 63 15.29 -0.72 -0.37
N TYR A 64 14.93 -1.87 0.20
CA TYR A 64 13.64 -2.05 0.88
C TYR A 64 13.50 -1.13 2.11
N GLU A 65 14.50 -1.09 2.99
CA GLU A 65 14.43 -0.25 4.20
C GLU A 65 14.36 1.23 3.84
N ARG A 66 15.15 1.69 2.85
CA ARG A 66 15.09 3.06 2.34
C ARG A 66 13.69 3.39 1.79
N ALA A 67 13.13 2.50 0.96
CA ALA A 67 11.79 2.68 0.39
C ALA A 67 10.71 2.75 1.48
N ARG A 68 10.80 1.88 2.48
CA ARG A 68 9.90 1.86 3.64
C ARG A 68 9.97 3.15 4.45
N GLU A 69 11.16 3.69 4.67
CA GLU A 69 11.36 4.94 5.40
C GLU A 69 10.81 6.14 4.60
N GLU A 70 11.06 6.21 3.30
CA GLU A 70 10.56 7.28 2.44
C GLU A 70 9.02 7.32 2.39
N ILE A 71 8.34 6.18 2.18
CA ILE A 71 6.87 6.16 2.17
C ILE A 71 6.30 6.52 3.54
N ARG A 72 6.95 6.07 4.63
CA ARG A 72 6.53 6.41 6.00
C ARG A 72 6.60 7.92 6.24
N ASN A 73 7.71 8.56 5.88
CA ASN A 73 7.88 10.00 6.04
C ASN A 73 6.84 10.80 5.23
N ARG A 74 6.49 10.32 4.03
CA ARG A 74 5.41 10.92 3.21
C ARG A 74 4.04 10.78 3.90
N ALA A 75 3.73 9.59 4.43
CA ALA A 75 2.50 9.36 5.17
C ALA A 75 2.39 10.25 6.41
N ASP A 76 3.45 10.33 7.20
CA ASP A 76 3.48 11.17 8.41
C ASP A 76 3.31 12.65 8.08
N THR A 77 3.90 13.14 6.98
CA THR A 77 3.72 14.52 6.52
C THR A 77 2.26 14.83 6.19
N ILE A 78 1.59 13.92 5.47
CA ILE A 78 0.17 14.08 5.09
C ILE A 78 -0.73 13.99 6.32
N LEU A 79 -0.49 13.02 7.21
CA LEU A 79 -1.25 12.87 8.46
C LEU A 79 -1.16 14.13 9.32
N ASN A 80 0.05 14.68 9.49
CA ASN A 80 0.27 15.91 10.24
C ASN A 80 -0.45 17.11 9.59
N GLY A 81 -0.41 17.23 8.26
CA GLY A 81 -1.13 18.27 7.53
C GLY A 81 -2.64 18.18 7.69
N LEU A 82 -3.21 16.97 7.63
CA LEU A 82 -4.64 16.73 7.88
C LEU A 82 -5.03 17.07 9.32
N MET A 83 -4.19 16.71 10.30
CA MET A 83 -4.43 17.05 11.69
C MET A 83 -4.46 18.56 11.95
N GLN A 84 -3.61 19.33 11.25
CA GLN A 84 -3.58 20.81 11.38
C GLN A 84 -4.89 21.47 10.94
N ILE A 85 -5.62 20.88 9.99
CA ILE A 85 -6.94 21.36 9.55
C ILE A 85 -8.10 20.69 10.31
N GLY A 86 -7.81 19.98 11.41
CA GLY A 86 -8.80 19.32 12.25
C GLY A 86 -9.31 17.97 11.71
N VAL A 87 -8.73 17.45 10.64
CA VAL A 87 -9.10 16.16 10.06
C VAL A 87 -8.23 15.06 10.66
N ARG A 88 -8.84 14.15 11.42
CA ARG A 88 -8.14 12.97 11.94
C ARG A 88 -8.09 11.88 10.88
N ALA A 89 -6.89 11.39 10.60
CA ALA A 89 -6.65 10.30 9.67
C ALA A 89 -5.72 9.25 10.28
N VAL A 90 -5.77 8.04 9.75
CA VAL A 90 -4.97 6.89 10.20
C VAL A 90 -4.53 6.09 8.98
N GLN A 91 -3.29 5.58 9.01
CA GLN A 91 -2.80 4.68 7.97
C GLN A 91 -3.45 3.30 8.12
N LEU A 92 -4.06 2.81 7.04
CA LEU A 92 -4.69 1.50 7.00
C LEU A 92 -3.66 0.37 7.05
N LYS A 93 -3.93 -0.63 7.88
CA LYS A 93 -3.21 -1.90 7.98
C LYS A 93 -3.70 -2.88 6.91
N THR A 94 -3.00 -4.00 6.74
CA THR A 94 -3.32 -5.03 5.75
C THR A 94 -4.77 -5.51 5.79
N LYS A 95 -5.31 -5.74 7.00
CA LYS A 95 -6.71 -6.18 7.16
C LYS A 95 -7.70 -5.13 6.67
N GLU A 96 -7.49 -3.88 7.07
CA GLU A 96 -8.36 -2.75 6.72
C GLU A 96 -8.29 -2.44 5.21
N LEU A 97 -7.10 -2.53 4.60
CA LEU A 97 -6.95 -2.46 3.15
C LEU A 97 -7.70 -3.59 2.45
N GLY A 98 -7.60 -4.81 2.97
CA GLY A 98 -8.32 -5.96 2.45
C GLY A 98 -9.83 -5.76 2.45
N THR A 99 -10.37 -5.31 3.57
CA THR A 99 -11.78 -4.93 3.71
C THR A 99 -12.16 -3.81 2.75
N LEU A 100 -11.33 -2.76 2.64
CA LEU A 100 -11.55 -1.67 1.70
C LEU A 100 -11.68 -2.17 0.26
N TYR A 101 -10.73 -3.00 -0.20
CA TYR A 101 -10.76 -3.54 -1.56
C TYR A 101 -11.98 -4.44 -1.78
N TYR A 102 -12.29 -5.32 -0.84
CA TYR A 102 -13.47 -6.19 -0.96
C TYR A 102 -14.76 -5.39 -1.02
N ASN A 103 -14.93 -4.39 -0.15
CA ASN A 103 -16.10 -3.52 -0.16
C ASN A 103 -16.21 -2.72 -1.48
N MET A 104 -15.08 -2.23 -1.99
CA MET A 104 -15.03 -1.48 -3.25
C MET A 104 -15.40 -2.35 -4.46
N TYR A 105 -14.98 -3.62 -4.48
CA TYR A 105 -15.31 -4.54 -5.57
C TYR A 105 -16.68 -5.23 -5.42
N ASN A 106 -17.27 -5.24 -4.22
CA ASN A 106 -18.52 -5.91 -3.91
C ASN A 106 -19.53 -4.98 -3.20
N PRO A 107 -19.93 -3.84 -3.80
CA PRO A 107 -20.72 -2.82 -3.11
C PRO A 107 -22.12 -3.32 -2.67
N ASP A 108 -22.72 -4.26 -3.40
CA ASP A 108 -24.07 -4.74 -3.13
C ASP A 108 -24.12 -5.84 -2.05
N THR A 109 -23.05 -6.63 -1.92
CA THR A 109 -23.01 -7.81 -1.04
C THR A 109 -22.17 -7.59 0.22
N ALA A 110 -21.14 -6.75 0.18
CA ALA A 110 -20.20 -6.60 1.30
C ALA A 110 -20.86 -6.10 2.60
N VAL A 111 -21.98 -5.38 2.50
CA VAL A 111 -22.77 -4.94 3.67
C VAL A 111 -23.42 -6.14 4.39
N ARG A 112 -23.81 -7.17 3.63
CA ARG A 112 -24.50 -8.36 4.14
C ARG A 112 -23.54 -9.52 4.43
N GLU A 113 -22.44 -9.56 3.70
CA GLU A 113 -21.41 -10.58 3.76
C GLU A 113 -20.06 -9.93 4.05
N PRO A 114 -19.84 -9.41 5.27
CA PRO A 114 -18.55 -8.84 5.62
C PRO A 114 -17.46 -9.91 5.54
N LEU A 115 -16.27 -9.52 5.06
CA LEU A 115 -15.10 -10.37 5.12
C LEU A 115 -14.89 -10.90 6.54
N GLY A 116 -14.86 -12.23 6.68
CA GLY A 116 -14.50 -12.93 7.91
C GLY A 116 -13.03 -12.75 8.28
N ASP A 117 -12.46 -13.65 9.11
CA ASP A 117 -11.06 -13.49 9.53
C ASP A 117 -10.11 -13.50 8.33
N PHE A 118 -9.53 -12.32 8.08
CA PHE A 118 -8.61 -12.03 6.97
C PHE A 118 -7.41 -13.00 6.92
N ASN A 119 -7.02 -13.55 8.06
CA ASN A 119 -5.90 -14.49 8.15
C ASN A 119 -6.20 -15.82 7.44
N ASN A 120 -7.47 -16.21 7.31
CA ASN A 120 -7.89 -17.49 6.73
C ASN A 120 -8.09 -17.44 5.20
N VAL A 121 -8.16 -16.23 4.63
CA VAL A 121 -8.51 -16.02 3.22
C VAL A 121 -7.35 -15.50 2.37
N THR A 122 -6.22 -15.13 2.99
CA THR A 122 -5.08 -14.56 2.26
C THR A 122 -3.84 -15.45 2.31
N SER A 123 -3.10 -15.47 1.20
CA SER A 123 -1.77 -16.07 1.12
C SER A 123 -0.70 -14.98 1.13
N THR A 124 0.43 -15.26 1.77
CA THR A 124 1.56 -14.31 1.81
C THR A 124 2.30 -14.31 0.47
N PHE A 125 2.23 -13.20 -0.27
CA PHE A 125 2.90 -13.06 -1.58
C PHE A 125 4.39 -12.72 -1.48
N VAL A 126 4.87 -12.15 -0.37
CA VAL A 126 6.29 -11.82 -0.16
C VAL A 126 6.86 -12.68 0.95
N ARG A 127 7.79 -13.56 0.61
CA ARG A 127 8.52 -14.39 1.57
C ARG A 127 9.99 -13.99 1.60
N LYS A 128 10.60 -14.06 2.79
CA LYS A 128 12.05 -13.95 2.91
C LYS A 128 12.68 -15.07 2.06
N GLY A 129 13.60 -14.71 1.17
CA GLY A 129 14.31 -15.70 0.37
C GLY A 129 15.06 -16.70 1.25
N GLU A 130 14.99 -17.98 0.90
CA GLU A 130 15.77 -19.04 1.54
C GLU A 130 17.24 -18.90 1.13
N GLY A 131 18.15 -18.92 2.12
CA GLY A 131 19.60 -18.85 1.89
C GLY A 131 20.32 -17.89 2.84
N ALA A 132 21.64 -18.05 2.95
CA ALA A 132 22.49 -17.11 3.67
C ALA A 132 22.49 -15.76 2.94
N VAL A 133 22.44 -14.66 3.70
CA VAL A 133 22.62 -13.31 3.16
C VAL A 133 23.98 -13.29 2.45
N PRO A 134 24.09 -12.87 1.17
CA PRO A 134 25.39 -12.74 0.55
C PRO A 134 26.18 -11.72 1.36
N THR A 135 27.14 -12.21 2.15
CA THR A 135 28.05 -11.37 2.92
C THR A 135 28.80 -10.53 1.89
N SER A 136 28.66 -9.20 1.97
CA SER A 136 29.47 -8.28 1.18
C SER A 136 30.93 -8.63 1.47
N THR A 137 31.61 -9.26 0.51
CA THR A 137 33.05 -9.48 0.59
C THR A 137 33.68 -8.10 0.63
N ALA A 138 34.15 -7.74 1.82
CA ALA A 138 34.83 -6.50 2.10
C ALA A 138 35.87 -6.20 1.02
N TYR A 139 35.83 -4.95 0.56
CA TYR A 139 36.86 -4.24 -0.19
C TYR A 139 38.23 -4.92 -0.12
N HIS A 140 38.64 -5.54 -1.23
CA HIS A 140 40.03 -5.88 -1.46
C HIS A 140 40.77 -4.56 -1.67
N LYS A 141 41.38 -4.04 -0.61
CA LYS A 141 42.36 -2.95 -0.69
C LYS A 141 43.57 -3.56 -1.42
N GLY A 142 43.58 -3.42 -2.74
CA GLY A 142 44.72 -3.77 -3.56
C GLY A 142 45.83 -2.77 -3.30
N ASP A 143 46.95 -3.28 -2.79
CA ASP A 143 48.24 -2.58 -2.81
C ASP A 143 48.69 -2.46 -4.28
N PHE A 144 48.77 -1.22 -4.77
CA PHE A 144 49.69 -0.75 -5.80
C PHE A 144 50.04 0.70 -5.47
#